data_AF-A0A660XJ92-F1
#
_entry.id   AF-A0A660XJ92-F1
#
_cell.length_a   1.000
_cell.length_b   1.000
_cell.length_c   1.000
_cell.angle_alpha   90.00
_cell.angle_beta   90.00
_cell.angle_gamma   90.00
#
_symmetry.space_group_name_H-M   'P 1'
#
loop_
_entity.id
_entity.type
_entity.pdbx_description
1 polymer ?
#
loop_
_entity_poly.entity_id
_entity_poly.type
_entity_poly.pdbx_seq_one_letter_code
_entity_poly.pdbx_strand_id
1 'polypeptide(L)'
;MEKIFLKIGEKIAERCAEKVAEESSPIILRKIFRKPKKIFSKFALVFDFHELPPLDEALQLVESCLDKYKVDASTLQVNGVGFTYIISYEIEDSYFPDIDIVGTEPEDLLPAEYISQMEVVLSPKIGDKGIEDKKEIEKLILSGVKLLNNVIVALEKDEYVAGTLKIRSHVKVMVIESDSLFIGDFYRKLLSRISKEKIISKPYMRIIRGINDRDKLVISVKDSAIVKAVLDILT
;
A
#
# COMPACT_ATOMS: atom_id res chain seq x y z
N MET A 1 6.96 -40.74 -29.33
CA MET A 1 6.00 -39.81 -29.98
C MET A 1 4.67 -39.72 -29.24
N GLU A 2 4.09 -40.82 -28.74
CA GLU A 2 2.78 -40.83 -28.04
C GLU A 2 2.66 -39.84 -26.87
N LYS A 3 3.71 -39.68 -26.03
CA LYS A 3 3.69 -38.72 -24.91
C LYS A 3 3.54 -37.25 -25.33
N ILE A 4 3.95 -36.90 -26.55
CA ILE A 4 3.84 -35.53 -27.08
C ILE A 4 2.42 -35.29 -27.58
N PHE A 5 1.82 -36.26 -28.26
CA PHE A 5 0.43 -36.20 -28.69
C PHE A 5 -0.56 -36.14 -27.52
N LEU A 6 -0.26 -36.85 -26.42
CA LEU A 6 -1.07 -36.76 -25.19
C LEU A 6 -1.06 -35.35 -24.60
N LYS A 7 0.13 -34.72 -24.49
CA LYS A 7 0.27 -33.35 -23.97
C LYS A 7 -0.39 -32.29 -24.86
N ILE A 8 -0.39 -32.52 -26.18
CA ILE A 8 -1.09 -31.65 -27.14
C ILE A 8 -2.60 -31.85 -27.02
N GLY A 9 -3.06 -33.10 -26.88
CA GLY A 9 -4.47 -33.43 -26.64
C GLY A 9 -5.01 -32.82 -25.34
N GLU A 10 -4.25 -32.88 -24.24
CA GLU A 10 -4.59 -32.24 -22.96
C GLU A 10 -4.72 -30.72 -23.09
N LYS A 11 -3.78 -30.06 -23.78
CA LYS A 11 -3.83 -28.61 -24.03
C LYS A 11 -5.00 -28.18 -24.92
N ILE A 12 -5.36 -29.00 -25.90
CA ILE A 12 -6.50 -28.73 -26.79
C ILE A 12 -7.81 -28.95 -26.03
N ALA A 13 -7.89 -30.00 -25.20
CA ALA A 13 -9.04 -30.25 -24.34
C ALA A 13 -9.24 -29.14 -23.31
N GLU A 14 -8.17 -28.61 -22.70
CA GLU A 14 -8.22 -27.42 -21.84
C GLU A 14 -8.77 -26.20 -22.59
N ARG A 15 -8.23 -25.89 -23.77
CA ARG A 15 -8.69 -24.74 -24.57
C ARG A 15 -10.14 -24.86 -25.05
N CYS A 16 -10.59 -26.07 -25.40
CA CYS A 16 -11.98 -26.30 -25.78
C CYS A 16 -12.91 -26.21 -24.57
N ALA A 17 -12.51 -26.74 -23.42
CA ALA A 17 -13.27 -26.61 -22.17
C ALA A 17 -13.36 -25.14 -21.72
N GLU A 18 -12.29 -24.36 -21.87
CA GLU A 18 -12.27 -22.91 -21.60
C GLU A 18 -13.24 -22.15 -22.53
N LYS A 19 -13.23 -22.42 -23.83
CA LYS A 19 -14.16 -21.78 -24.79
C LYS A 19 -15.63 -22.13 -24.55
N VAL A 20 -15.92 -23.40 -24.28
CA VAL A 20 -17.30 -23.84 -23.99
C VAL A 20 -17.78 -23.26 -22.65
N ALA A 21 -16.89 -23.11 -21.67
CA ALA A 21 -17.20 -22.44 -20.41
C ALA A 21 -17.43 -20.92 -20.59
N GLU A 22 -16.72 -20.26 -21.51
CA GLU A 22 -16.97 -18.84 -21.83
C GLU A 22 -18.34 -18.60 -22.48
N GLU A 23 -18.77 -19.49 -23.37
CA GLU A 23 -20.02 -19.34 -24.14
C GLU A 23 -21.27 -19.85 -23.40
N SER A 24 -21.12 -20.77 -22.42
CA SER A 24 -22.27 -21.52 -21.87
C SER A 24 -22.52 -21.37 -20.37
N SER A 25 -21.65 -20.69 -19.61
CA SER A 25 -21.65 -20.86 -18.15
C SER A 25 -22.27 -19.71 -17.35
N PRO A 26 -23.20 -20.01 -16.42
CA PRO A 26 -23.58 -19.09 -15.35
C PRO A 26 -22.35 -18.69 -14.54
N ILE A 27 -22.39 -17.50 -13.94
CA ILE A 27 -21.36 -16.90 -13.05
C ILE A 27 -20.78 -17.89 -12.01
N ILE A 28 -21.53 -18.94 -11.67
CA ILE A 28 -21.15 -20.01 -10.73
C ILE A 28 -20.02 -20.91 -11.26
N LEU A 29 -20.02 -21.29 -12.54
CA LEU A 29 -19.01 -22.19 -13.11
C LEU A 29 -17.66 -21.49 -13.34
N ARG A 30 -17.67 -20.17 -13.60
CA ARG A 30 -16.46 -19.31 -13.63
C ARG A 30 -15.70 -19.31 -12.29
N LYS A 31 -16.35 -19.64 -11.17
CA LYS A 31 -15.72 -19.75 -9.84
C LYS A 31 -14.90 -21.04 -9.66
N ILE A 32 -15.19 -22.10 -10.41
CA ILE A 32 -14.66 -23.45 -10.13
C ILE A 32 -13.35 -23.71 -10.90
N PHE A 33 -13.16 -23.11 -12.08
CA PHE A 33 -12.01 -23.39 -12.96
C PHE A 33 -10.90 -22.33 -12.98
N ARG A 34 -10.91 -21.34 -12.07
CA ARG A 34 -9.98 -20.20 -12.19
C ARG A 34 -8.58 -20.53 -11.66
N LYS A 35 -7.59 -20.37 -12.55
CA LYS A 35 -6.13 -20.35 -12.28
C LYS A 35 -5.76 -19.33 -11.19
N PRO A 36 -4.57 -19.51 -10.56
CA PRO A 36 -4.16 -18.78 -9.36
C PRO A 36 -4.25 -17.26 -9.51
N LYS A 37 -4.61 -16.63 -8.40
CA LYS A 37 -4.89 -15.19 -8.30
C LYS A 37 -3.60 -14.47 -8.04
N LYS A 38 -3.18 -13.65 -9.01
CA LYS A 38 -2.08 -12.73 -8.80
C LYS A 38 -2.50 -11.66 -7.79
N ILE A 39 -1.75 -11.60 -6.70
CA ILE A 39 -1.94 -10.59 -5.67
C ILE A 39 -0.83 -9.56 -5.82
N PHE A 40 -1.22 -8.29 -5.83
CA PHE A 40 -0.31 -7.16 -5.74
C PHE A 40 -0.62 -6.42 -4.46
N SER A 41 0.40 -6.17 -3.63
CA SER A 41 0.24 -5.45 -2.38
C SER A 41 1.10 -4.20 -2.38
N LYS A 42 0.53 -3.06 -2.01
CA LYS A 42 1.24 -1.80 -1.78
C LYS A 42 0.94 -1.29 -0.37
N PHE A 43 1.81 -0.43 0.14
CA PHE A 43 1.68 0.14 1.47
C PHE A 43 1.84 1.65 1.35
N ALA A 44 1.19 2.41 2.23
CA ALA A 44 1.41 3.83 2.34
C ALA A 44 1.34 4.28 3.79
N LEU A 45 2.12 5.30 4.12
CA LEU A 45 1.99 6.09 5.34
C LEU A 45 1.55 7.50 4.93
N VAL A 46 0.36 7.90 5.36
CA VAL A 46 -0.19 9.23 5.12
C VAL A 46 -0.15 10.01 6.42
N PHE A 47 0.29 11.26 6.41
CA PHE A 47 0.34 12.10 7.59
C PHE A 47 -0.09 13.53 7.28
N ASP A 48 -0.79 14.10 8.24
CA ASP A 48 -1.31 15.46 8.20
C ASP A 48 -0.60 16.31 9.26
N PHE A 49 -0.36 17.58 8.94
CA PHE A 49 0.44 18.47 9.78
C PHE A 49 -0.42 19.44 10.59
N HIS A 50 0.02 19.82 11.79
CA HIS A 50 -0.68 20.82 12.61
C HIS A 50 -0.38 22.25 12.16
N GLU A 51 0.87 22.56 11.83
CA GLU A 51 1.36 23.91 11.57
C GLU A 51 2.08 24.04 10.22
N LEU A 52 1.66 23.21 9.24
CA LEU A 52 2.10 23.26 7.84
C LEU A 52 3.62 23.53 7.67
N PRO A 53 4.49 22.51 7.79
CA PRO A 53 5.93 22.73 7.68
C PRO A 53 6.34 23.15 6.26
N PRO A 54 7.48 23.86 6.10
CA PRO A 54 8.06 24.11 4.77
C PRO A 54 8.35 22.80 4.03
N LEU A 55 8.05 22.76 2.74
CA LEU A 55 8.18 21.57 1.89
C LEU A 55 9.59 20.97 1.93
N ASP A 56 10.62 21.78 1.69
CA ASP A 56 12.01 21.32 1.59
C ASP A 56 12.49 20.70 2.91
N GLU A 57 12.19 21.35 4.03
CA GLU A 57 12.53 20.86 5.37
C GLU A 57 11.77 19.58 5.68
N ALA A 58 10.47 19.52 5.38
CA ALA A 58 9.67 18.33 5.62
C ALA A 58 10.15 17.14 4.80
N LEU A 59 10.45 17.35 3.50
CA LEU A 59 11.02 16.32 2.63
C LEU A 59 12.37 15.84 3.16
N GLN A 60 13.27 16.75 3.52
CA GLN A 60 14.59 16.39 4.05
C GLN A 60 14.49 15.54 5.32
N LEU A 61 13.62 15.92 6.26
CA LEU A 61 13.42 15.19 7.51
C LEU A 61 12.82 13.81 7.27
N VAL A 62 11.78 13.72 6.44
CA VAL A 62 11.19 12.42 6.10
C VAL A 62 12.21 11.53 5.38
N GLU A 63 12.96 12.06 4.42
CA GLU A 63 14.03 11.33 3.73
C GLU A 63 15.10 10.83 4.69
N SER A 64 15.53 11.65 5.64
CA SER A 64 16.50 11.25 6.67
C SER A 64 15.99 10.10 7.56
N CYS A 65 14.68 10.06 7.83
CA CYS A 65 14.06 8.96 8.57
C CYS A 65 14.08 7.64 7.78
N LEU A 66 14.12 7.72 6.45
CA LEU A 66 14.20 6.58 5.53
C LEU A 66 15.63 6.11 5.27
N ASP A 67 16.64 6.96 5.45
CA ASP A 67 18.04 6.70 5.06
C ASP A 67 18.59 5.37 5.55
N LYS A 68 18.31 5.00 6.81
CA LYS A 68 18.78 3.73 7.39
C LYS A 68 18.22 2.47 6.70
N TYR A 69 17.20 2.61 5.87
CA TYR A 69 16.60 1.52 5.09
C TYR A 69 16.96 1.58 3.60
N LYS A 70 17.60 2.67 3.14
CA LYS A 70 17.94 2.84 1.73
C LYS A 70 19.01 1.84 1.29
N VAL A 71 18.75 1.21 0.15
CA VAL A 71 19.73 0.38 -0.58
C VAL A 71 20.22 1.13 -1.82
N ASP A 72 19.34 1.92 -2.43
CA ASP A 72 19.64 2.85 -3.51
C ASP A 72 18.74 4.09 -3.37
N ALA A 73 18.89 5.07 -4.27
CA ALA A 73 18.17 6.35 -4.21
C ALA A 73 16.64 6.21 -4.13
N SER A 74 16.07 5.12 -4.66
CA SER A 74 14.63 4.93 -4.82
C SER A 74 14.09 3.71 -4.07
N THR A 75 14.93 3.03 -3.28
CA THR A 75 14.60 1.70 -2.74
C THR A 75 14.92 1.57 -1.27
N LEU A 76 13.92 1.15 -0.53
CA LEU A 76 14.03 0.74 0.87
C LEU A 76 14.03 -0.78 0.99
N GLN A 77 14.75 -1.34 1.94
CA GLN A 77 14.75 -2.77 2.21
C GLN A 77 14.53 -3.08 3.68
N VAL A 78 13.67 -4.07 3.93
CA VAL A 78 13.50 -4.67 5.25
C VAL A 78 13.25 -6.17 5.11
N ASN A 79 13.86 -6.97 6.00
CA ASN A 79 13.75 -8.45 6.00
C ASN A 79 14.04 -9.09 4.62
N GLY A 80 14.94 -8.49 3.83
CA GLY A 80 15.28 -8.95 2.48
C GLY A 80 14.20 -8.71 1.41
N VAL A 81 13.16 -7.91 1.69
CA VAL A 81 12.16 -7.47 0.72
C VAL A 81 12.45 -6.01 0.35
N GLY A 82 12.60 -5.73 -0.95
CA GLY A 82 12.83 -4.40 -1.49
C GLY A 82 11.53 -3.69 -1.90
N PHE A 83 11.42 -2.42 -1.57
CA PHE A 83 10.30 -1.54 -1.89
C PHE A 83 10.82 -0.30 -2.61
N THR A 84 10.34 -0.06 -3.82
CA THR A 84 10.42 1.27 -4.41
C THR A 84 9.52 2.21 -3.62
N TYR A 85 10.03 3.36 -3.21
CA TYR A 85 9.25 4.35 -2.49
C TYR A 85 9.08 5.64 -3.31
N ILE A 86 7.97 6.32 -3.08
CA ILE A 86 7.67 7.64 -3.63
C ILE A 86 7.12 8.46 -2.47
N ILE A 87 7.59 9.71 -2.35
CA ILE A 87 7.01 10.71 -1.46
C ILE A 87 6.12 11.62 -2.31
N SER A 88 4.89 11.83 -1.88
CA SER A 88 3.93 12.75 -2.49
C SER A 88 3.39 13.69 -1.43
N TYR A 89 2.98 14.89 -1.82
CA TYR A 89 2.56 15.93 -0.87
C TYR A 89 1.48 16.82 -1.48
N GLU A 90 0.74 17.48 -0.60
CA GLU A 90 -0.25 18.51 -0.93
C GLU A 90 0.25 19.86 -0.45
N ILE A 91 0.36 20.82 -1.37
CA ILE A 91 0.78 22.20 -1.08
C ILE A 91 -0.47 23.00 -0.68
N GLU A 92 -0.36 23.76 0.40
CA GLU A 92 -1.39 24.71 0.82
C GLU A 92 -1.12 26.08 0.19
N ASP A 93 -1.81 26.36 -0.91
CA ASP A 93 -1.64 27.58 -1.70
C ASP A 93 -2.05 28.87 -0.94
N SER A 94 -2.80 28.74 0.15
CA SER A 94 -3.42 29.87 0.86
C SER A 94 -2.79 30.20 2.22
N TYR A 95 -1.74 29.47 2.62
CA TYR A 95 -1.12 29.65 3.93
C TYR A 95 -0.06 30.76 3.90
N PHE A 96 -0.24 31.74 4.78
CA PHE A 96 0.80 32.69 5.15
C PHE A 96 1.15 32.42 6.62
N PRO A 97 2.40 32.03 6.94
CA PRO A 97 2.82 31.91 8.32
C PRO A 97 2.70 33.26 9.03
N ASP A 98 2.37 33.25 10.33
CA ASP A 98 2.44 34.44 11.18
C ASP A 98 3.92 34.78 11.41
N ILE A 99 4.54 35.50 10.46
CA ILE A 99 5.91 35.98 10.60
C ILE A 99 5.88 37.34 11.29
N ASP A 100 6.37 37.42 12.54
CA ASP A 100 6.77 38.70 13.14
C ASP A 100 8.04 39.19 12.41
N ILE A 101 7.85 39.86 11.27
CA ILE A 101 8.98 40.40 10.49
C ILE A 101 9.49 41.66 11.18
N VAL A 102 10.45 41.50 12.09
CA VAL A 102 11.29 42.60 12.59
C VAL A 102 12.69 42.44 12.02
N GLY A 103 12.97 43.16 10.93
CA GLY A 103 14.34 43.37 10.44
C GLY A 103 14.83 42.45 9.31
N THR A 104 13.98 41.65 8.67
CA THR A 104 14.35 40.85 7.48
C THR A 104 13.97 41.58 6.21
N GLU A 105 14.88 41.68 5.23
CA GLU A 105 14.59 42.33 3.95
C GLU A 105 13.59 41.49 3.13
N PRO A 106 12.61 42.10 2.43
CA PRO A 106 11.55 41.38 1.71
C PRO A 106 12.05 40.42 0.63
N GLU A 107 13.29 40.60 0.18
CA GLU A 107 13.93 39.87 -0.91
C GLU A 107 14.44 38.48 -0.47
N ASP A 108 14.63 38.28 0.84
CA ASP A 108 15.02 37.00 1.45
C ASP A 108 13.80 36.10 1.78
N LEU A 109 12.58 36.63 1.68
CA LEU A 109 11.33 35.88 1.79
C LEU A 109 11.00 35.25 0.43
N LEU A 110 11.76 34.23 0.02
CA LEU A 110 11.26 33.31 -1.00
C LEU A 110 9.93 32.73 -0.50
N PRO A 111 8.87 32.65 -1.32
CA PRO A 111 7.64 32.00 -0.90
C PRO A 111 7.96 30.53 -0.67
N ALA A 112 8.15 30.15 0.60
CA ALA A 112 8.26 28.76 0.98
C ALA A 112 6.91 28.09 0.68
N GLU A 113 6.94 26.98 -0.05
CA GLU A 113 5.76 26.14 -0.20
C GLU A 113 5.54 25.41 1.13
N TYR A 114 4.30 25.47 1.64
CA TYR A 114 3.92 24.83 2.89
C TYR A 114 3.01 23.64 2.58
N ILE A 115 3.18 22.54 3.29
CA ILE A 115 2.44 21.30 3.02
C ILE A 115 1.41 20.99 4.09
N SER A 116 0.23 20.56 3.66
CA SER A 116 -0.88 20.14 4.54
C SER A 116 -0.88 18.64 4.81
N GLN A 117 -0.45 17.87 3.82
CA GLN A 117 -0.40 16.41 3.87
C GLN A 117 0.83 15.90 3.13
N MET A 118 1.39 14.78 3.60
CA MET A 118 2.42 14.03 2.89
C MET A 118 2.15 12.52 2.97
N GLU A 119 2.52 11.83 1.90
CA GLU A 119 2.36 10.39 1.71
C GLU A 119 3.68 9.73 1.34
N VAL A 120 4.07 8.70 2.09
CA VAL A 120 5.16 7.80 1.72
C VAL A 120 4.55 6.50 1.19
N VAL A 121 4.61 6.31 -0.13
CA VAL A 121 4.05 5.14 -0.81
C VAL A 121 5.15 4.11 -1.07
N LEU A 122 4.93 2.86 -0.67
CA LEU A 122 5.84 1.73 -0.82
C LEU A 122 5.26 0.71 -1.80
N SER A 123 5.94 0.55 -2.94
CA SER A 123 5.63 -0.44 -3.97
C SER A 123 6.70 -1.54 -4.01
N PRO A 124 6.36 -2.81 -3.81
CA PRO A 124 7.35 -3.88 -3.81
C PRO A 124 8.07 -4.05 -5.16
N LYS A 125 9.38 -4.30 -5.15
CA LYS A 125 10.21 -4.57 -6.35
C LYS A 125 10.00 -5.99 -6.93
N ILE A 126 8.75 -6.36 -7.18
CA ILE A 126 8.34 -7.62 -7.83
C ILE A 126 7.89 -7.40 -9.29
N GLY A 127 7.77 -6.14 -9.72
CA GLY A 127 7.22 -5.76 -11.02
C GLY A 127 5.77 -6.21 -11.21
N ASP A 128 5.32 -6.32 -12.46
CA ASP A 128 3.94 -6.74 -12.79
C ASP A 128 3.69 -8.25 -12.66
N LYS A 129 4.64 -8.99 -12.08
CA LYS A 129 4.57 -10.46 -12.03
C LYS A 129 3.47 -10.96 -11.11
N GLY A 130 3.14 -10.20 -10.05
CA GLY A 130 2.22 -10.60 -8.99
C GLY A 130 2.79 -11.74 -8.15
N ILE A 131 2.25 -11.95 -6.95
CA ILE A 131 2.63 -13.09 -6.11
C ILE A 131 1.47 -14.08 -6.04
N GLU A 132 1.79 -15.36 -6.15
CA GLU A 132 0.86 -16.47 -5.96
C GLU A 132 1.25 -17.35 -4.75
N ASP A 133 2.54 -17.37 -4.36
CA ASP A 133 3.01 -18.12 -3.19
C ASP A 133 2.60 -17.46 -1.87
N LYS A 134 2.00 -18.25 -0.99
CA LYS A 134 1.46 -17.78 0.29
C LYS A 134 2.54 -17.29 1.25
N LYS A 135 3.69 -17.95 1.31
CA LYS A 135 4.80 -17.55 2.20
C LYS A 135 5.43 -16.26 1.71
N GLU A 136 5.53 -16.07 0.40
CA GLU A 136 5.98 -14.81 -0.19
C GLU A 136 5.00 -13.66 0.09
N ILE A 137 3.68 -13.89 0.00
CA ILE A 137 2.66 -12.89 0.38
C ILE A 137 2.78 -12.52 1.86
N GLU A 138 2.92 -13.51 2.75
CA GLU A 138 3.10 -13.29 4.18
C GLU A 138 4.33 -12.45 4.46
N LYS A 139 5.48 -12.86 3.92
CA LYS A 139 6.76 -12.16 4.07
C LYS A 139 6.65 -10.73 3.57
N LEU A 140 5.99 -10.52 2.42
CA LEU A 140 5.78 -9.20 1.85
C LEU A 140 4.98 -8.30 2.79
N ILE A 141 3.82 -8.77 3.27
CA ILE A 141 2.92 -7.99 4.11
C ILE A 141 3.56 -7.64 5.45
N LEU A 142 4.19 -8.62 6.11
CA LEU A 142 4.89 -8.38 7.37
C LEU A 142 6.06 -7.41 7.20
N SER A 143 6.78 -7.49 6.08
CA SER A 143 7.88 -6.56 5.78
C SER A 143 7.37 -5.14 5.52
N GLY A 144 6.33 -4.98 4.70
CA GLY A 144 5.73 -3.67 4.42
C GLY A 144 5.21 -2.99 5.70
N VAL A 145 4.43 -3.70 6.52
CA VAL A 145 3.92 -3.16 7.79
C VAL A 145 5.04 -2.84 8.76
N LYS A 146 6.08 -3.67 8.85
CA LYS A 146 7.25 -3.40 9.70
C LYS A 146 7.97 -2.14 9.26
N LEU A 147 8.12 -1.92 7.95
CA LEU A 147 8.72 -0.69 7.43
C LEU A 147 7.88 0.53 7.79
N LEU A 148 6.55 0.50 7.59
CA LEU A 148 5.68 1.62 8.00
C LEU A 148 5.81 1.94 9.50
N ASN A 149 5.77 0.92 10.37
CA ASN A 149 5.93 1.11 11.81
C ASN A 149 7.29 1.71 12.18
N ASN A 150 8.35 1.26 11.50
CA ASN A 150 9.69 1.76 11.71
C ASN A 150 9.85 3.23 11.32
N VAL A 151 9.19 3.65 10.23
CA VAL A 151 9.16 5.05 9.78
C VAL A 151 8.42 5.91 10.79
N ILE A 152 7.24 5.48 11.26
CA ILE A 152 6.50 6.18 12.33
C ILE A 152 7.37 6.37 13.58
N VAL A 153 8.03 5.30 14.02
CA VAL A 153 8.94 5.37 15.18
C VAL A 153 10.08 6.36 14.97
N ALA A 154 10.60 6.49 13.75
CA ALA A 154 11.63 7.49 13.45
C ALA A 154 11.07 8.92 13.50
N LEU A 155 9.89 9.14 12.94
CA LEU A 155 9.22 10.44 12.91
C LEU A 155 8.80 10.92 14.31
N GLU A 156 8.44 10.00 15.22
CA GLU A 156 7.91 10.34 16.55
C GLU A 156 8.98 10.42 17.65
N LYS A 157 10.10 9.69 17.53
CA LYS A 157 11.09 9.60 18.61
C LYS A 157 12.19 10.66 18.56
N ASP A 158 12.42 11.23 17.39
CA ASP A 158 13.41 12.30 17.25
C ASP A 158 12.74 13.63 17.60
N GLU A 159 13.17 14.27 18.69
CA GLU A 159 12.55 15.51 19.18
C GLU A 159 12.64 16.65 18.17
N TYR A 160 13.71 16.71 17.38
CA TYR A 160 13.87 17.70 16.33
C TYR A 160 12.90 17.43 15.17
N VAL A 161 12.80 16.18 14.71
CA VAL A 161 11.84 15.79 13.66
C VAL A 161 10.41 16.04 14.12
N ALA A 162 10.04 15.57 15.31
CA ALA A 162 8.70 15.72 15.86
C ALA A 162 8.34 17.19 16.09
N GLY A 163 9.29 18.00 16.59
CA GLY A 163 9.12 19.43 16.84
C GLY A 163 8.97 20.25 15.56
N THR A 164 9.61 19.82 14.48
CA THR A 164 9.57 20.53 13.18
C THR A 164 8.36 20.13 12.35
N LEU A 165 8.14 18.81 12.16
CA LEU A 165 7.03 18.33 11.34
C LEU A 165 5.67 18.57 12.01
N LYS A 166 5.60 18.54 13.34
CA LYS A 166 4.36 18.72 14.12
C LYS A 166 3.20 17.88 13.56
N ILE A 167 3.50 16.61 13.29
CA ILE A 167 2.54 15.65 12.72
C ILE A 167 1.35 15.54 13.67
N ARG A 168 0.16 15.88 13.17
CA ARG A 168 -1.09 15.82 13.92
C ARG A 168 -1.63 14.40 13.99
N SER A 169 -1.59 13.71 12.86
CA SER A 169 -2.07 12.34 12.72
C SER A 169 -1.37 11.63 11.58
N HIS A 170 -1.33 10.30 11.68
CA HIS A 170 -0.86 9.45 10.60
C HIS A 170 -1.79 8.25 10.40
N VAL A 171 -1.86 7.75 9.17
CA VAL A 171 -2.64 6.57 8.79
C VAL A 171 -1.75 5.62 7.99
N LYS A 172 -1.66 4.38 8.47
CA LYS A 172 -1.08 3.28 7.70
C LYS A 172 -2.14 2.70 6.77
N VAL A 173 -1.79 2.54 5.50
CA VAL A 173 -2.66 1.98 4.47
C VAL A 173 -1.98 0.75 3.86
N MET A 174 -2.77 -0.30 3.66
CA MET A 174 -2.44 -1.44 2.83
C MET A 174 -3.42 -1.49 1.66
N VAL A 175 -2.89 -1.64 0.45
CA VAL A 175 -3.68 -1.79 -0.76
C VAL A 175 -3.42 -3.17 -1.33
N ILE A 176 -4.47 -3.95 -1.51
CA ILE A 176 -4.42 -5.27 -2.15
C ILE A 176 -5.17 -5.18 -3.47
N GLU A 177 -4.47 -5.46 -4.56
CA GLU A 177 -5.01 -5.43 -5.92
C GLU A 177 -5.03 -6.83 -6.51
N SER A 178 -6.16 -7.19 -7.11
CA SER A 178 -6.37 -8.47 -7.79
C SER A 178 -7.67 -8.41 -8.63
N ASP A 179 -8.12 -9.55 -9.14
CA ASP A 179 -9.37 -9.62 -9.90
C ASP A 179 -10.61 -9.27 -9.05
N SER A 180 -11.63 -8.67 -9.68
CA SER A 180 -12.82 -8.17 -8.98
C SER A 180 -13.56 -9.22 -8.14
N LEU A 181 -13.60 -10.49 -8.57
CA LEU A 181 -14.24 -11.56 -7.80
C LEU A 181 -13.45 -11.87 -6.53
N PHE A 182 -12.11 -11.93 -6.63
CA PHE A 182 -11.27 -12.07 -5.44
C PHE A 182 -11.46 -10.92 -4.47
N ILE A 183 -11.39 -9.68 -4.94
CA ILE A 183 -11.50 -8.51 -4.08
C ILE A 183 -12.86 -8.46 -3.38
N GLY A 184 -13.94 -8.77 -4.09
CA GLY A 184 -15.27 -8.88 -3.50
C GLY A 184 -15.39 -9.99 -2.44
N ASP A 185 -14.83 -11.17 -2.70
CA ASP A 185 -14.80 -12.27 -1.72
C ASP A 185 -13.92 -11.94 -0.51
N PHE A 186 -12.76 -11.34 -0.76
CA PHE A 186 -11.79 -10.98 0.26
C PHE A 186 -12.35 -9.91 1.20
N TYR A 187 -12.96 -8.85 0.65
CA TYR A 187 -13.64 -7.81 1.42
C TYR A 187 -14.71 -8.39 2.35
N ARG A 188 -15.56 -9.30 1.85
CA ARG A 188 -16.62 -9.93 2.66
C ARG A 188 -16.06 -10.80 3.79
N LYS A 189 -15.02 -11.60 3.50
CA LYS A 189 -14.35 -12.42 4.51
C LYS A 189 -13.70 -11.55 5.59
N LEU A 190 -13.01 -10.49 5.17
CA LEU A 190 -12.31 -9.58 6.06
C LEU A 190 -13.30 -8.82 6.96
N LEU A 191 -14.38 -8.27 6.40
CA LEU A 191 -15.48 -7.67 7.17
C LEU A 191 -16.05 -8.63 8.21
N SER A 192 -16.37 -9.87 7.81
CA SER A 192 -16.93 -10.86 8.72
C SER A 192 -15.97 -11.25 9.84
N ARG A 193 -14.65 -11.23 9.59
CA ARG A 193 -13.65 -11.56 10.60
C ARG A 193 -13.45 -10.40 11.57
N ILE A 194 -13.31 -9.19 11.05
CA ILE A 194 -13.22 -7.95 11.82
C ILE A 194 -14.45 -7.77 12.73
N SER A 195 -15.65 -8.12 12.27
CA SER A 195 -16.86 -8.02 13.09
C SER A 195 -16.92 -9.03 14.24
N LYS A 196 -16.18 -10.14 14.15
CA LYS A 196 -16.14 -11.21 15.16
C LYS A 196 -14.98 -11.03 16.15
N GLU A 197 -13.89 -10.43 15.70
CA GLU A 197 -12.75 -10.11 16.55
C GLU A 197 -13.03 -8.85 17.38
N LYS A 198 -12.56 -8.81 18.64
CA LYS A 198 -12.61 -7.61 19.48
C LYS A 198 -11.51 -6.63 19.04
N ILE A 199 -11.69 -6.03 17.86
CA ILE A 199 -10.77 -5.02 17.33
C ILE A 199 -11.11 -3.68 17.96
N ILE A 200 -10.09 -3.00 18.48
CA ILE A 200 -10.22 -1.74 19.24
C ILE A 200 -10.82 -0.65 18.36
N SER A 201 -10.47 -0.62 17.07
CA SER A 201 -11.00 0.34 16.11
C SER A 201 -11.25 -0.31 14.77
N LYS A 202 -12.49 -0.22 14.28
CA LYS A 202 -12.84 -0.75 12.95
C LYS A 202 -11.95 -0.07 11.90
N PRO A 203 -11.27 -0.84 11.04
CA PRO A 203 -10.51 -0.26 9.95
C PRO A 203 -11.47 0.34 8.93
N TYR A 204 -11.05 1.45 8.34
CA TYR A 204 -11.63 1.91 7.10
C TYR A 204 -11.24 0.94 5.98
N MET A 205 -12.22 0.51 5.20
CA MET A 205 -12.02 -0.39 4.07
C MET A 205 -12.85 0.08 2.89
N ARG A 206 -12.24 0.17 1.71
CA ARG A 206 -12.92 0.59 0.48
C ARG A 206 -12.45 -0.22 -0.71
N ILE A 207 -13.39 -0.67 -1.53
CA ILE A 207 -13.10 -1.20 -2.86
C ILE A 207 -13.04 -0.04 -3.83
N ILE A 208 -11.94 0.08 -4.57
CA ILE A 208 -11.79 0.97 -5.71
C ILE A 208 -11.85 0.09 -6.96
N ARG A 209 -12.81 0.37 -7.84
CA ARG A 209 -12.96 -0.34 -9.11
C ARG A 209 -11.88 0.12 -10.08
N GLY A 210 -11.12 -0.82 -10.61
CA GLY A 210 -10.10 -0.52 -11.60
C GLY A 210 -10.65 -0.51 -13.03
N ILE A 211 -9.90 0.09 -13.95
CA ILE A 211 -10.24 0.17 -15.37
C ILE A 211 -9.82 -1.12 -16.12
N ASN A 212 -8.92 -1.93 -15.55
CA ASN A 212 -8.33 -3.12 -16.19
C ASN A 212 -8.74 -4.45 -15.51
N ASP A 213 -10.00 -4.55 -15.05
CA ASP A 213 -10.52 -5.73 -14.30
C ASP A 213 -9.74 -6.10 -13.03
N ARG A 214 -8.90 -5.17 -12.56
CA ARG A 214 -8.16 -5.27 -11.30
C ARG A 214 -8.74 -4.28 -10.30
N ASP A 215 -9.53 -4.80 -9.38
CA ASP A 215 -10.02 -4.00 -8.28
C ASP A 215 -8.95 -3.88 -7.20
N LYS A 216 -9.04 -2.80 -6.42
CA LYS A 216 -8.17 -2.56 -5.28
C LYS A 216 -9.00 -2.57 -4.01
N LEU A 217 -8.57 -3.30 -3.01
CA LEU A 217 -9.06 -3.18 -1.64
C LEU A 217 -8.07 -2.33 -0.85
N VAL A 218 -8.51 -1.15 -0.45
CA VAL A 218 -7.78 -0.25 0.44
C VAL A 218 -8.19 -0.54 1.88
N ILE A 219 -7.22 -0.72 2.77
CA ILE A 219 -7.41 -1.11 4.18
C ILE A 219 -6.56 -0.20 5.05
N SER A 220 -7.17 0.52 6.00
CA SER A 220 -6.41 1.21 7.05
C SER A 220 -5.90 0.20 8.08
N VAL A 221 -4.59 0.17 8.35
CA VAL A 221 -3.96 -0.80 9.25
C VAL A 221 -3.70 -0.15 10.62
N LYS A 222 -4.69 -0.23 11.51
CA LYS A 222 -4.62 0.40 12.84
C LYS A 222 -3.85 -0.43 13.86
N ASP A 223 -3.94 -1.75 13.80
CA ASP A 223 -3.29 -2.66 14.74
C ASP A 223 -2.87 -3.98 14.07
N SER A 224 -2.20 -4.83 14.84
CA SER A 224 -1.71 -6.14 14.39
C SER A 224 -2.83 -7.16 14.14
N ALA A 225 -4.03 -6.99 14.73
CA ALA A 225 -5.16 -7.88 14.51
C ALA A 225 -5.68 -7.73 13.07
N ILE A 226 -5.71 -6.51 12.52
CA ILE A 226 -6.05 -6.28 11.11
C ILE A 226 -5.06 -6.98 10.18
N VAL A 227 -3.75 -6.90 10.47
CA VAL A 227 -2.71 -7.57 9.68
C VAL A 227 -2.90 -9.08 9.73
N LYS A 228 -3.15 -9.63 10.91
CA LYS A 228 -3.43 -11.05 11.10
C LYS A 228 -4.67 -11.50 10.32
N ALA A 229 -5.76 -10.75 10.41
CA ALA A 229 -7.00 -11.05 9.70
C ALA A 229 -6.81 -11.04 8.17
N VAL A 230 -5.98 -10.14 7.65
CA VAL A 230 -5.58 -10.12 6.23
C VAL A 230 -4.79 -11.37 5.88
N LEU A 231 -3.73 -11.70 6.64
CA LEU A 231 -2.90 -12.87 6.39
C LEU A 231 -3.70 -14.16 6.43
N ASP A 232 -4.53 -14.36 7.46
CA ASP A 232 -5.37 -15.56 7.62
C ASP A 232 -6.34 -15.82 6.45
N ILE A 233 -6.61 -14.81 5.60
CA ILE A 233 -7.44 -14.98 4.40
C ILE A 233 -6.58 -15.20 3.15
N LEU A 234 -5.37 -14.66 3.10
CA LEU A 234 -4.46 -14.74 1.96
C LEU A 234 -3.59 -16.00 1.99
N THR A 235 -3.26 -16.52 3.18
CA THR A 235 -2.39 -17.67 3.43
C THR A 235 -3.18 -18.84 3.99
#